data_AF-A0A7X7BPA6-F1
#
_entry.id   AF-A0A7X7BPA6-F1
#
_cell.length_a   1.000
_cell.length_b   1.000
_cell.length_c   1.000
_cell.angle_alpha   90.00
_cell.angle_beta   90.00
_cell.angle_gamma   90.00
#
_symmetry.space_group_name_H-M   'P 1'
#
loop_
_entity.id
_entity.type
_entity.pdbx_description
1 polymer ?
#
loop_
_entity_poly.entity_id
_entity_poly.type
_entity_poly.pdbx_seq_one_letter_code
_entity_poly.pdbx_strand_id
1 'polypeptide(L)'
;VTIADINHRKLAYLADVMPSNCVSVYSDSMTIANTIRESDLVIGAVLLPGGAKAPKLVKREHLKTMRPGSVFVDVAIDQGGIGETSHPTSHDDPVFIEEGVVHYCVANMPGAYARTSAIALSNATVSYGVQIASQGVVKACEENRAICKGLSIHKNRLTLPVVSETFKMDDEYTETLAALKL
;
A
#
# COMPACT_ATOMS: atom_id res chain seq x y z
N VAL A 1 -12.00 7.10 -17.68
CA VAL A 1 -11.21 6.38 -16.65
C VAL A 1 -12.06 5.24 -16.11
N THR A 2 -11.52 4.04 -15.99
CA THR A 2 -12.23 2.89 -15.40
C THR A 2 -11.61 2.57 -14.04
N ILE A 3 -12.42 2.48 -12.99
CA ILE A 3 -11.99 2.21 -11.63
C ILE A 3 -12.59 0.88 -11.17
N ALA A 4 -11.76 -0.08 -10.82
CA ALA A 4 -12.18 -1.40 -10.35
C ALA A 4 -11.96 -1.55 -8.84
N ASP A 5 -12.96 -2.03 -8.10
CA ASP A 5 -12.87 -2.39 -6.67
C ASP A 5 -13.85 -3.55 -6.40
N ILE A 6 -13.62 -4.31 -5.33
CA ILE A 6 -14.56 -5.35 -4.85
C ILE A 6 -15.62 -4.78 -3.90
N ASN A 7 -15.42 -3.55 -3.40
CA ASN A 7 -16.29 -2.92 -2.43
C ASN A 7 -17.39 -2.09 -3.13
N HIS A 8 -18.59 -2.67 -3.20
CA HIS A 8 -19.76 -2.00 -3.79
C HIS A 8 -20.07 -0.62 -3.19
N ARG A 9 -19.82 -0.39 -1.90
CA ARG A 9 -20.07 0.93 -1.28
C ARG A 9 -19.09 1.98 -1.78
N LYS A 10 -17.81 1.61 -1.97
CA LYS A 10 -16.82 2.51 -2.57
C LYS A 10 -17.16 2.81 -4.02
N LEU A 11 -17.54 1.79 -4.79
CA LEU A 11 -17.94 1.98 -6.19
C LEU A 11 -19.15 2.92 -6.31
N ALA A 12 -20.18 2.73 -5.49
CA ALA A 12 -21.35 3.60 -5.46
C ALA A 12 -20.98 5.05 -5.08
N TYR A 13 -20.12 5.22 -4.07
CA TYR A 13 -19.60 6.54 -3.70
C TYR A 13 -18.83 7.20 -4.84
N LEU A 14 -17.93 6.45 -5.50
CA LEU A 14 -17.15 6.97 -6.64
C LEU A 14 -18.05 7.35 -7.82
N ALA A 15 -19.11 6.60 -8.08
CA ALA A 15 -20.08 6.95 -9.11
C ALA A 15 -20.82 8.27 -8.83
N ASP A 16 -20.95 8.66 -7.56
CA ASP A 16 -21.60 9.91 -7.15
C ASP A 16 -20.64 11.11 -7.19
N VAL A 17 -19.41 10.95 -6.73
CA VAL A 17 -18.47 12.07 -6.57
C VAL A 17 -17.52 12.29 -7.76
N MET A 18 -17.31 11.29 -8.60
CA MET A 18 -16.37 11.41 -9.72
C MET A 18 -17.05 12.05 -10.95
N PRO A 19 -16.26 12.69 -11.84
CA PRO A 19 -16.80 13.20 -13.09
C PRO A 19 -17.43 12.09 -13.94
N SER A 20 -18.37 12.46 -14.82
CA SER A 20 -19.16 11.52 -15.65
C SER A 20 -18.34 10.64 -16.60
N ASN A 21 -17.08 10.99 -16.87
CA ASN A 21 -16.15 10.19 -17.68
C ASN A 21 -15.37 9.14 -16.85
N CYS A 22 -15.70 8.96 -15.57
CA CYS A 22 -15.21 7.91 -14.70
C CYS A 22 -16.25 6.81 -14.55
N VAL A 23 -15.85 5.57 -14.80
CA VAL A 23 -16.74 4.39 -14.73
C VAL A 23 -16.24 3.47 -13.62
N SER A 24 -17.09 3.20 -12.63
CA SER A 24 -16.83 2.24 -11.56
C SER A 24 -17.28 0.84 -11.97
N VAL A 25 -16.39 -0.14 -11.93
CA VAL A 25 -16.69 -1.54 -12.28
C VAL A 25 -16.35 -2.49 -11.12
N TYR A 26 -17.08 -3.59 -11.00
CA TYR A 26 -16.77 -4.61 -10.01
C TYR A 26 -15.51 -5.38 -10.41
N SER A 27 -14.59 -5.58 -9.47
CA SER A 27 -13.30 -6.22 -9.72
C SER A 27 -13.38 -7.74 -9.62
N ASP A 28 -13.70 -8.40 -10.72
CA ASP A 28 -13.49 -9.85 -10.92
C ASP A 28 -12.40 -10.14 -11.96
N SER A 29 -11.94 -11.40 -12.04
CA SER A 29 -10.86 -11.81 -12.95
C SER A 29 -11.13 -11.49 -14.42
N MET A 30 -12.38 -11.60 -14.86
CA MET A 30 -12.75 -11.36 -16.26
C MET A 30 -12.74 -9.86 -16.56
N THR A 31 -13.29 -9.06 -15.65
CA THR A 31 -13.31 -7.60 -15.73
C THR A 31 -11.88 -7.05 -15.73
N ILE A 32 -11.00 -7.55 -14.85
CA ILE A 32 -9.58 -7.18 -14.84
C ILE A 32 -8.92 -7.48 -16.20
N ALA A 33 -9.06 -8.70 -16.71
CA ALA A 33 -8.41 -9.09 -17.97
C ALA A 33 -8.91 -8.26 -19.17
N ASN A 34 -10.22 -8.00 -19.26
CA ASN A 34 -10.81 -7.21 -20.34
C ASN A 34 -10.41 -5.73 -20.27
N THR A 35 -10.49 -5.12 -19.09
CA THR A 35 -10.13 -3.71 -18.92
C THR A 35 -8.65 -3.46 -19.17
N ILE A 36 -7.76 -4.37 -18.76
CA ILE A 36 -6.32 -4.28 -19.04
C ILE A 36 -6.05 -4.34 -20.55
N ARG A 37 -6.67 -5.29 -21.27
CA ARG A 37 -6.49 -5.45 -22.72
C ARG A 37 -6.80 -4.16 -23.51
N GLU A 38 -7.81 -3.43 -23.07
CA GLU A 38 -8.29 -2.21 -23.74
C GLU A 38 -7.57 -0.93 -23.27
N SER A 39 -6.71 -1.03 -22.25
CA SER A 39 -6.09 0.13 -21.61
C SER A 39 -4.73 0.49 -22.23
N ASP A 40 -4.52 1.79 -22.46
CA ASP A 40 -3.19 2.35 -22.76
C ASP A 40 -2.36 2.57 -21.47
N LEU A 41 -3.04 2.79 -20.33
CA LEU A 41 -2.43 2.96 -19.01
C LEU A 41 -3.22 2.19 -17.94
N VAL A 42 -2.52 1.39 -17.14
CA VAL A 42 -3.07 0.67 -15.98
C VAL A 42 -2.36 1.15 -14.72
N ILE A 43 -3.13 1.50 -13.68
CA ILE A 43 -2.59 1.89 -12.37
C ILE A 43 -3.06 0.88 -11.32
N GLY A 44 -2.11 0.12 -10.78
CA GLY A 44 -2.32 -0.78 -9.67
C GLY A 44 -2.30 -0.05 -8.34
N ALA A 45 -3.47 0.15 -7.72
CA ALA A 45 -3.63 0.93 -6.49
C ALA A 45 -4.26 0.13 -5.33
N VAL A 46 -4.07 -1.20 -5.32
CA VAL A 46 -4.60 -2.06 -4.25
C VAL A 46 -3.58 -2.20 -3.13
N LEU A 47 -3.92 -1.66 -1.96
CA LEU A 47 -3.10 -1.74 -0.75
C LEU A 47 -3.86 -2.50 0.34
N LEU A 48 -3.25 -3.53 0.91
CA LEU A 48 -3.82 -4.25 2.05
C LEU A 48 -3.32 -3.62 3.38
N PRO A 49 -4.22 -3.37 4.34
CA PRO A 49 -3.81 -2.88 5.66
C PRO A 49 -2.87 -3.87 6.37
N GLY A 50 -2.00 -3.35 7.22
CA GLY A 50 -1.16 -4.18 8.10
C GLY A 50 0.12 -4.73 7.48
N GLY A 51 0.51 -4.30 6.28
CA GLY A 51 1.76 -4.73 5.65
C GLY A 51 1.71 -6.13 5.03
N ALA A 52 0.50 -6.69 4.88
CA ALA A 52 0.30 -7.92 4.12
C ALA A 52 0.79 -7.73 2.67
N LYS A 53 1.38 -8.78 2.10
CA LYS A 53 1.85 -8.79 0.72
C LYS A 53 0.69 -8.49 -0.23
N ALA A 54 0.91 -7.62 -1.20
CA ALA A 54 -0.09 -7.28 -2.20
C ALA A 54 -0.48 -8.53 -3.02
N PRO A 55 -1.79 -8.73 -3.30
CA PRO A 55 -2.24 -9.86 -4.11
C PRO A 55 -1.83 -9.67 -5.58
N LYS A 56 -1.43 -10.76 -6.25
CA LYS A 56 -1.09 -10.77 -7.68
C LYS A 56 -2.36 -10.76 -8.53
N LEU A 57 -2.91 -9.57 -8.75
CA LEU A 57 -4.14 -9.34 -9.52
C LEU A 57 -3.87 -9.20 -11.02
N VAL A 58 -2.73 -8.57 -11.36
CA VAL A 58 -2.33 -8.36 -12.75
C VAL A 58 -1.34 -9.45 -13.13
N LYS A 59 -1.85 -10.46 -13.83
CA LYS A 59 -1.02 -11.57 -14.30
C LYS A 59 -0.22 -11.18 -15.53
N ARG A 60 0.90 -11.87 -15.76
CA ARG A 60 1.71 -11.72 -16.98
C ARG A 60 0.89 -11.91 -18.25
N GLU A 61 -0.06 -12.85 -18.24
CA GLU A 61 -0.96 -13.10 -19.37
C GLU A 61 -1.87 -11.91 -19.70
N HIS A 62 -2.25 -11.09 -18.71
CA HIS A 62 -3.04 -9.89 -18.97
C HIS A 62 -2.20 -8.83 -19.70
N LEU A 63 -0.95 -8.61 -19.25
CA LEU A 63 -0.04 -7.62 -19.81
C LEU A 63 0.34 -7.93 -21.26
N LYS A 64 0.51 -9.21 -21.61
CA LYS A 64 0.74 -9.65 -23.01
C LYS A 64 -0.38 -9.26 -23.99
N THR A 65 -1.59 -8.99 -23.48
CA THR A 65 -2.72 -8.58 -24.33
C THR A 65 -2.79 -7.07 -24.54
N MET A 66 -1.97 -6.30 -23.82
CA MET A 66 -1.89 -4.85 -23.99
C MET A 66 -1.20 -4.49 -25.30
N ARG A 67 -1.44 -3.27 -25.76
CA ARG A 67 -0.74 -2.73 -26.93
C ARG A 67 0.73 -2.46 -26.56
N PRO A 68 1.70 -2.78 -27.45
CA PRO A 68 3.08 -2.41 -27.21
C PRO A 68 3.22 -0.89 -26.98
N GLY A 69 3.96 -0.50 -25.96
CA GLY A 69 4.11 0.88 -25.52
C GLY A 69 3.07 1.36 -24.50
N SER A 70 2.06 0.53 -24.16
CA SER A 70 1.20 0.78 -23.00
C SER A 70 2.03 0.87 -21.71
N VAL A 71 1.46 1.50 -20.68
CA VAL A 71 2.13 1.73 -19.39
C VAL A 71 1.40 1.00 -18.28
N PHE A 72 2.16 0.36 -17.39
CA PHE A 72 1.67 -0.21 -16.14
C PHE A 72 2.40 0.42 -14.95
N VAL A 73 1.64 1.09 -14.08
CA VAL A 73 2.14 1.74 -12.86
C VAL A 73 1.70 0.90 -11.67
N ASP A 74 2.65 0.40 -10.88
CA ASP A 74 2.35 -0.41 -9.68
C ASP A 74 2.64 0.40 -8.41
N VAL A 75 1.59 1.01 -7.85
CA VAL A 75 1.69 1.83 -6.63
C VAL A 75 1.82 0.95 -5.37
N ALA A 76 1.41 -0.32 -5.45
CA ALA A 76 1.54 -1.28 -4.36
C ALA A 76 2.93 -1.92 -4.25
N ILE A 77 3.92 -1.39 -4.96
CA ILE A 77 5.26 -1.98 -5.04
C ILE A 77 5.95 -2.06 -3.67
N ASP A 78 5.67 -1.12 -2.76
CA ASP A 78 6.17 -1.12 -1.39
C ASP A 78 5.70 -2.36 -0.58
N GLN A 79 4.66 -3.06 -1.04
CA GLN A 79 4.14 -4.32 -0.48
C GLN A 79 4.36 -5.52 -1.43
N GLY A 80 5.28 -5.40 -2.39
CA GLY A 80 5.62 -6.45 -3.35
C GLY A 80 4.87 -6.40 -4.68
N GLY A 81 4.04 -5.38 -4.90
CA GLY A 81 3.36 -5.09 -6.17
C GLY A 81 2.18 -6.01 -6.50
N ILE A 82 1.19 -5.48 -7.23
CA ILE A 82 0.03 -6.27 -7.69
C ILE A 82 0.30 -7.03 -9.00
N GLY A 83 1.35 -6.67 -9.74
CA GLY A 83 1.75 -7.33 -10.98
C GLY A 83 2.64 -8.54 -10.75
N GLU A 84 2.47 -9.61 -11.53
CA GLU A 84 3.40 -10.75 -11.56
C GLU A 84 4.77 -10.38 -12.13
N THR A 85 4.81 -9.42 -13.05
CA THR A 85 6.01 -8.86 -13.68
C THR A 85 6.61 -7.67 -12.90
N SER A 86 5.92 -7.18 -11.87
CA SER A 86 6.40 -6.05 -11.08
C SER A 86 7.61 -6.42 -10.22
N HIS A 87 8.67 -5.62 -10.33
CA HIS A 87 9.76 -5.58 -9.37
C HIS A 87 10.12 -4.13 -9.03
N PRO A 88 10.64 -3.85 -7.82
CA PRO A 88 10.96 -2.48 -7.44
C PRO A 88 11.98 -1.82 -8.38
N THR A 89 11.72 -0.56 -8.72
CA THR A 89 12.64 0.34 -9.42
C THR A 89 13.01 1.52 -8.52
N SER A 90 13.97 2.35 -8.95
CA SER A 90 14.41 3.54 -8.22
C SER A 90 14.02 4.82 -8.95
N HIS A 91 14.18 5.97 -8.31
CA HIS A 91 13.97 7.26 -9.00
C HIS A 91 14.99 7.51 -10.12
N ASP A 92 16.19 6.93 -10.01
CA ASP A 92 17.27 7.07 -11.01
C ASP A 92 17.03 6.21 -12.24
N ASP A 93 16.42 5.03 -12.06
CA ASP A 93 16.06 4.10 -13.13
C ASP A 93 14.61 3.64 -12.94
N PRO A 94 13.62 4.50 -13.30
CA PRO A 94 12.24 4.34 -12.85
C PRO A 94 11.42 3.33 -13.64
N VAL A 95 11.88 2.97 -14.84
CA VAL A 95 11.09 2.18 -15.79
C VAL A 95 11.86 1.03 -16.39
N PHE A 96 11.15 -0.06 -16.66
CA PHE A 96 11.64 -1.18 -17.47
C PHE A 96 10.55 -1.63 -18.43
N ILE A 97 10.90 -2.45 -19.43
CA ILE A 97 9.95 -2.98 -20.41
C ILE A 97 9.88 -4.49 -20.24
N GLU A 98 8.68 -5.01 -19.99
CA GLU A 98 8.38 -6.45 -19.99
C GLU A 98 7.07 -6.68 -20.74
N GLU A 99 7.00 -7.73 -21.56
CA GLU A 99 5.84 -8.03 -22.43
C GLU A 99 5.42 -6.88 -23.36
N GLY A 100 6.36 -6.00 -23.73
CA GLY A 100 6.09 -4.82 -24.56
C GLY A 100 5.40 -3.67 -23.81
N VAL A 101 5.23 -3.78 -22.49
CA VAL A 101 4.60 -2.79 -21.61
C VAL A 101 5.67 -2.09 -20.78
N VAL A 102 5.61 -0.76 -20.71
CA VAL A 102 6.47 0.05 -19.86
C VAL A 102 5.99 -0.04 -18.42
N HIS A 103 6.81 -0.57 -17.53
CA HIS A 103 6.52 -0.70 -16.12
C HIS A 103 7.09 0.48 -15.35
N TYR A 104 6.31 1.08 -14.46
CA TYR A 104 6.76 2.05 -13.47
C TYR A 104 6.46 1.48 -12.08
N CYS A 105 7.52 1.09 -11.37
CA CYS A 105 7.43 0.38 -10.09
C CYS A 105 8.33 1.04 -9.05
N VAL A 106 8.40 2.37 -9.05
CA VAL A 106 9.28 3.12 -8.15
C VAL A 106 8.75 3.03 -6.71
N ALA A 107 9.56 2.47 -5.82
CA ALA A 107 9.27 2.46 -4.39
C ALA A 107 9.38 3.88 -3.80
N ASN A 108 8.68 4.15 -2.69
CA ASN A 108 8.72 5.45 -2.04
C ASN A 108 8.42 6.63 -3.02
N MET A 109 7.34 6.52 -3.81
CA MET A 109 6.90 7.58 -4.73
C MET A 109 6.73 8.96 -4.06
N PRO A 110 6.21 9.08 -2.81
CA PRO A 110 6.12 10.37 -2.13
C PRO A 110 7.47 11.06 -1.90
N GLY A 111 8.58 10.31 -1.90
CA GLY A 111 9.93 10.85 -1.75
C GLY A 111 10.33 11.83 -2.86
N ALA A 112 9.80 11.68 -4.08
CA ALA A 112 10.04 12.61 -5.19
C ALA A 112 9.47 14.02 -4.93
N TYR A 113 8.50 14.13 -4.02
CA TYR A 113 7.78 15.38 -3.70
C TYR A 113 7.96 15.78 -2.24
N ALA A 114 9.21 15.77 -1.77
CA ALA A 114 9.59 15.88 -0.37
C ALA A 114 8.88 17.00 0.42
N ARG A 115 8.72 18.21 -0.16
CA ARG A 115 8.03 19.30 0.53
C ARG A 115 6.57 18.97 0.83
N THR A 116 5.85 18.45 -0.17
CA THR A 116 4.42 18.13 -0.03
C THR A 116 4.22 16.91 0.86
N SER A 117 5.02 15.86 0.66
CA SER A 117 4.90 14.62 1.45
C SER A 117 5.32 14.83 2.90
N ALA A 118 6.36 15.62 3.18
CA ALA A 118 6.76 15.96 4.55
C ALA A 118 5.65 16.72 5.28
N ILE A 119 5.06 17.75 4.66
CA ILE A 119 3.95 18.50 5.26
C ILE A 119 2.75 17.57 5.52
N ALA A 120 2.37 16.74 4.56
CA ALA A 120 1.26 15.80 4.70
C ALA A 120 1.50 14.79 5.84
N LEU A 121 2.70 14.18 5.89
CA LEU A 121 3.07 13.24 6.95
C LEU A 121 3.12 13.92 8.32
N SER A 122 3.74 15.11 8.42
CA SER A 122 3.82 15.87 9.67
C SER A 122 2.43 16.24 10.19
N ASN A 123 1.52 16.71 9.34
CA ASN A 123 0.15 17.04 9.76
C ASN A 123 -0.60 15.82 10.34
N ALA A 124 -0.35 14.63 9.82
CA ALA A 124 -0.94 13.39 10.32
C ALA A 124 -0.26 12.84 11.59
N THR A 125 1.01 13.16 11.82
CA THR A 125 1.84 12.51 12.86
C THR A 125 2.22 13.40 14.05
N VAL A 126 2.19 14.72 13.89
CA VAL A 126 2.70 15.67 14.90
C VAL A 126 2.00 15.54 16.25
N SER A 127 0.69 15.28 16.25
CA SER A 127 -0.09 15.11 17.50
C SER A 127 0.37 13.89 18.29
N TYR A 128 0.63 12.76 17.63
CA TYR A 128 1.19 11.57 18.27
C TYR A 128 2.60 11.83 18.79
N GLY A 129 3.44 12.52 18.01
CA GLY A 129 4.80 12.89 18.41
C GLY A 129 4.83 13.76 19.67
N VAL A 130 3.99 14.79 19.74
CA VAL A 130 3.86 15.67 20.92
C VAL A 130 3.38 14.90 22.14
N GLN A 131 2.41 13.99 21.98
CA GLN A 131 1.92 13.16 23.07
C GLN A 131 3.04 12.26 23.63
N ILE A 132 3.77 11.55 22.76
CA ILE A 132 4.89 10.69 23.16
C ILE A 132 5.99 11.51 23.85
N ALA A 133 6.32 12.68 23.31
CA ALA A 133 7.34 13.56 23.89
C ALA A 133 6.97 14.08 25.27
N SER A 134 5.68 14.38 25.51
CA SER A 134 5.20 14.96 26.77
C SER A 134 4.97 13.91 27.86
N GLN A 135 4.59 12.68 27.49
CA GLN A 135 4.14 11.65 28.43
C GLN A 135 5.09 10.45 28.54
N GLY A 136 6.01 10.30 27.59
CA GLY A 136 6.75 9.06 27.38
C GLY A 136 5.90 7.97 26.70
N VAL A 137 6.58 6.93 26.18
CA VAL A 137 5.93 5.90 25.37
C VAL A 137 4.88 5.07 26.14
N VAL A 138 5.13 4.75 27.41
CA VAL A 138 4.24 3.89 28.22
C VAL A 138 2.89 4.55 28.42
N LYS A 139 2.88 5.73 29.02
CA LYS A 139 1.66 6.49 29.28
C LYS A 139 0.94 6.88 27.99
N ALA A 140 1.67 7.26 26.94
CA ALA A 140 1.07 7.57 25.64
C ALA A 140 0.36 6.37 25.02
N CYS A 141 0.89 5.14 25.17
CA CYS A 141 0.23 3.93 24.68
C CYS A 141 -1.01 3.57 25.52
N GLU A 142 -0.96 3.74 26.84
CA GLU A 142 -2.10 3.49 27.73
C GLU A 142 -3.28 4.42 27.43
N GLU A 143 -3.00 5.69 27.13
CA GLU A 143 -4.01 6.72 26.86
C GLU A 143 -4.45 6.77 25.38
N ASN A 144 -3.62 6.30 24.44
CA ASN A 144 -3.89 6.36 23.01
C ASN A 144 -3.69 5.00 22.31
N ARG A 145 -4.82 4.37 21.99
CA ARG A 145 -4.87 3.07 21.29
C ARG A 145 -4.15 3.08 19.94
N ALA A 146 -4.13 4.22 19.22
CA ALA A 146 -3.45 4.30 17.92
C ALA A 146 -1.92 4.20 18.10
N ILE A 147 -1.37 4.88 19.10
CA ILE A 147 0.06 4.79 19.45
C ILE A 147 0.39 3.38 19.91
N CYS A 148 -0.44 2.79 20.78
CA CYS A 148 -0.26 1.43 21.28
C CYS A 148 -0.22 0.38 20.15
N LYS A 149 -1.13 0.47 19.18
CA LYS A 149 -1.13 -0.41 18.00
C LYS A 149 0.10 -0.25 17.10
N GLY A 150 0.76 0.90 17.14
CA GLY A 150 1.96 1.19 16.36
C GLY A 150 3.26 0.80 17.06
N LEU A 151 3.22 0.35 18.31
CA LEU A 151 4.43 -0.06 19.03
C LEU A 151 4.96 -1.36 18.45
N SER A 152 6.14 -1.30 17.83
CA SER A 152 6.78 -2.46 17.20
C SER A 152 7.65 -3.26 18.16
N ILE A 153 8.49 -2.57 18.95
CA ILE A 153 9.46 -3.16 19.86
C ILE A 153 9.50 -2.32 21.14
N HIS A 154 9.48 -2.99 22.30
CA HIS A 154 9.67 -2.35 23.60
C HIS A 154 10.56 -3.21 24.50
N LYS A 155 11.64 -2.64 25.05
CA LYS A 155 12.58 -3.35 25.95
C LYS A 155 13.00 -4.73 25.44
N ASN A 156 13.42 -4.80 24.16
CA ASN A 156 13.82 -6.03 23.47
C ASN A 156 12.70 -7.09 23.32
N ARG A 157 11.43 -6.69 23.44
CA ARG A 157 10.27 -7.54 23.14
C ARG A 157 9.58 -7.05 21.88
N LEU A 158 9.26 -8.00 21.00
CA LEU A 158 8.49 -7.73 19.79
C LEU A 158 7.01 -7.63 20.16
N THR A 159 6.33 -6.55 19.78
CA THR A 159 4.93 -6.30 20.16
C THR A 159 3.97 -6.28 18.98
N LEU A 160 4.47 -6.31 17.74
CA LEU A 160 3.65 -6.39 16.53
C LEU A 160 3.47 -7.85 16.07
N PRO A 161 2.23 -8.39 16.08
CA PRO A 161 1.96 -9.77 15.65
C PRO A 161 2.39 -10.05 14.21
N VAL A 162 2.12 -9.12 13.29
CA VAL A 162 2.41 -9.31 11.85
C VAL A 162 3.91 -9.51 11.60
N VAL A 163 4.76 -8.82 12.35
CA VAL A 163 6.22 -8.96 12.23
C VAL A 163 6.65 -10.34 12.76
N SER A 164 6.08 -10.78 13.89
CA SER A 164 6.33 -12.11 14.46
C SER A 164 6.00 -13.21 13.47
N GLU A 165 4.79 -13.18 12.90
CA GLU A 165 4.31 -14.17 11.95
C GLU A 165 5.15 -14.19 10.66
N THR A 166 5.54 -13.01 10.15
CA THR A 166 6.31 -12.87 8.92
C THR A 166 7.72 -13.45 9.06
N PHE A 167 8.37 -13.20 10.20
CA PHE A 167 9.77 -13.63 10.44
C PHE A 167 9.89 -14.89 11.29
N LYS A 168 8.77 -15.52 11.68
CA LYS A 168 8.71 -16.72 12.54
C LYS A 168 9.40 -16.51 13.89
N MET A 169 9.09 -15.39 14.53
CA MET A 169 9.69 -14.95 15.81
C MET A 169 8.67 -15.04 16.97
N ASP A 170 7.84 -16.07 16.96
CA ASP A 170 6.72 -16.22 17.91
C ASP A 170 7.16 -16.30 19.38
N ASP A 171 8.36 -16.82 19.63
CA ASP A 171 8.96 -16.88 20.96
C ASP A 171 9.41 -15.51 21.50
N GLU A 172 9.60 -14.52 20.62
CA GLU A 172 10.00 -13.15 20.98
C GLU A 172 8.81 -12.20 21.11
N TYR A 173 7.63 -12.65 20.66
CA TYR A 173 6.39 -11.87 20.72
C TYR A 173 5.87 -11.73 22.15
N THR A 174 5.43 -10.52 22.50
CA THR A 174 4.75 -10.21 23.74
C THR A 174 3.64 -9.21 23.45
N GLU A 175 2.44 -9.44 23.98
CA GLU A 175 1.33 -8.51 23.81
C GLU A 175 1.73 -7.11 24.31
N THR A 176 1.33 -6.07 23.57
CA THR A 176 1.82 -4.70 23.79
C THR A 176 1.61 -4.21 25.21
N LEU A 177 0.42 -4.38 25.80
CA LEU A 177 0.14 -3.93 27.16
C LEU A 177 0.89 -4.74 28.22
N ALA A 178 1.19 -6.01 27.95
CA ALA A 178 2.07 -6.80 28.80
C ALA A 178 3.53 -6.31 28.71
N ALA A 179 4.03 -6.02 27.50
CA ALA A 179 5.39 -5.53 27.29
C ALA A 179 5.62 -4.17 27.96
N LEU A 180 4.61 -3.28 27.97
CA LEU A 180 4.69 -1.95 28.60
C LEU A 180 4.85 -1.98 30.14
N LYS A 181 4.60 -3.12 30.78
CA LYS A 181 4.72 -3.28 32.25
C LYS A 181 6.08 -3.79 32.70
N LEU A 182 6.94 -4.22 31.78
CA LEU A 182 8.36 -4.56 32.02
C LEU A 182 9.15 -3.29 32.29
#